data_AF-A0A8C9B4V1-F1
#
_entry.id   AF-A0A8C9B4V1-F1
#
_cell.length_a   1.000
_cell.length_b   1.000
_cell.length_c   1.000
_cell.angle_alpha   90.00
_cell.angle_beta   90.00
_cell.angle_gamma   90.00
#
_symmetry.space_group_name_H-M   'P 1'
#
loop_
_entity.id
_entity.type
_entity.pdbx_description
1 polymer ?
#
loop_
_entity_poly.entity_id
_entity_poly.type
_entity_poly.pdbx_seq_one_letter_code
_entity_poly.pdbx_strand_id
1 'polypeptide(L)'
;MLTDLETAMNSLIEVYHKYSLVKGNYHAIYRDDLKKLLETECPKFMTKKDVGTWFKELDINEDGALNFQEFLSLVIKVGLAAHEDIHKE
;
A
#
# COMPACT_ATOMS: atom_id res chain seq x y z
N MET A 1 13.96 -14.73 17.91
CA MET A 1 13.70 -13.28 17.99
C MET A 1 13.95 -12.74 16.61
N LEU A 2 13.02 -11.96 16.05
CA LEU A 2 13.20 -11.36 14.72
C LEU A 2 14.15 -10.15 14.84
N THR A 3 14.91 -9.90 13.79
CA THR A 3 15.65 -8.63 13.63
C THR A 3 14.68 -7.48 13.32
N ASP A 4 15.16 -6.24 13.43
CA ASP A 4 14.34 -5.05 13.15
C ASP A 4 13.80 -5.06 11.72
N LEU A 5 14.63 -5.44 10.74
CA LEU A 5 14.22 -5.49 9.34
C LEU A 5 13.19 -6.60 9.10
N GLU A 6 13.37 -7.80 9.66
CA GLU A 6 12.39 -8.88 9.56
C GLU A 6 11.05 -8.50 10.22
N THR A 7 11.11 -7.77 11.34
CA THR A 7 9.91 -7.27 12.03
C THR A 7 9.17 -6.22 11.18
N ALA A 8 9.91 -5.31 10.54
CA ALA A 8 9.33 -4.33 9.61
C ALA A 8 8.69 -5.02 8.40
N MET A 9 9.35 -6.02 7.82
CA MET A 9 8.80 -6.81 6.70
C MET A 9 7.51 -7.53 7.09
N ASN A 10 7.46 -8.13 8.28
CA ASN A 10 6.22 -8.75 8.79
C ASN A 10 5.11 -7.71 8.97
N SER A 11 5.43 -6.50 9.46
CA SER A 11 4.45 -5.42 9.61
C SER A 11 3.85 -5.01 8.25
N LEU A 12 4.65 -4.95 7.18
CA LEU A 12 4.16 -4.66 5.83
C LEU A 12 3.19 -5.75 5.32
N ILE A 13 3.51 -7.02 5.60
CA ILE A 13 2.66 -8.18 5.24
C ILE A 13 1.34 -8.13 6.02
N GLU A 14 1.37 -7.81 7.30
CA GLU A 14 0.18 -7.68 8.15
C GLU A 14 -0.73 -6.55 7.67
N VAL A 15 -0.16 -5.38 7.32
CA VAL A 15 -0.92 -4.26 6.75
C VAL A 15 -1.58 -4.68 5.44
N TYR A 16 -0.87 -5.36 4.54
CA TYR A 16 -1.47 -5.86 3.30
C TYR A 16 -2.68 -6.77 3.58
N HIS A 17 -2.51 -7.77 4.46
CA HIS A 17 -3.57 -8.72 4.78
C HIS A 17 -4.74 -8.12 5.55
N LYS A 18 -4.55 -7.03 6.28
CA LYS A 18 -5.65 -6.25 6.88
C LYS A 18 -6.67 -5.79 5.84
N TYR A 19 -6.24 -5.53 4.60
CA TYR A 19 -7.12 -5.07 3.52
C TYR A 19 -7.41 -6.17 2.49
N SER A 20 -6.46 -7.07 2.21
CA SER A 20 -6.65 -8.14 1.22
C SER A 20 -7.62 -9.24 1.68
N LEU A 21 -7.81 -9.39 3.00
CA LEU A 21 -8.72 -10.38 3.57
C LEU A 21 -10.17 -9.87 3.72
N VAL A 22 -10.46 -8.63 3.31
CA VAL A 22 -11.78 -8.03 3.47
C VAL A 22 -12.83 -8.75 2.64
N LYS A 23 -12.50 -9.14 1.40
CA LYS A 23 -13.42 -9.82 0.49
C LYS A 23 -12.68 -10.53 -0.64
N GLY A 24 -13.38 -11.45 -1.31
CA GLY A 24 -12.90 -12.07 -2.54
C GLY A 24 -11.65 -12.94 -2.33
N ASN A 25 -10.62 -12.71 -3.14
CA ASN A 25 -9.35 -13.44 -3.06
C ASN A 25 -8.50 -12.90 -1.90
N TYR A 26 -8.00 -13.79 -1.03
CA TYR A 26 -7.17 -13.45 0.14
C TYR A 26 -5.83 -12.77 -0.22
N HIS A 27 -5.41 -12.83 -1.49
CA HIS A 27 -4.26 -12.14 -2.05
C HIS A 27 -4.66 -10.99 -2.99
N ALA A 28 -5.79 -10.32 -2.76
CA ALA A 28 -6.26 -9.22 -3.59
C ALA A 28 -6.76 -8.03 -2.76
N ILE A 29 -6.21 -6.83 -3.00
CA ILE A 29 -6.80 -5.57 -2.53
C ILE A 29 -7.59 -4.96 -3.69
N TYR A 30 -8.91 -4.88 -3.55
CA TYR A 30 -9.77 -4.23 -4.55
C TYR A 30 -9.77 -2.72 -4.38
N ARG A 31 -10.27 -2.00 -5.38
CA ARG A 31 -10.21 -0.52 -5.43
C ARG A 31 -10.79 0.19 -4.21
N ASP A 32 -11.91 -0.28 -3.68
CA ASP A 32 -12.53 0.25 -2.47
C ASP A 32 -11.79 -0.12 -1.19
N ASP A 33 -11.08 -1.26 -1.18
CA ASP A 33 -10.19 -1.64 -0.08
C ASP A 33 -8.89 -0.81 -0.11
N LEU A 34 -8.35 -0.52 -1.30
CA LEU A 34 -7.24 0.42 -1.48
C LEU A 34 -7.63 1.82 -0.97
N LYS A 35 -8.86 2.25 -1.22
CA LYS A 35 -9.36 3.55 -0.70
C LYS A 35 -9.24 3.59 0.82
N LYS A 36 -9.75 2.56 1.51
CA LYS A 36 -9.67 2.46 2.97
C LYS A 36 -8.23 2.41 3.47
N LEU A 37 -7.36 1.67 2.78
CA LEU A 37 -5.93 1.58 3.08
C LEU A 37 -5.29 2.97 3.01
N LEU A 38 -5.46 3.69 1.91
CA LEU A 38 -4.86 5.01 1.72
C LEU A 38 -5.42 6.04 2.71
N GLU A 39 -6.71 6.02 3.01
CA GLU A 39 -7.34 6.91 3.99
C GLU A 39 -6.86 6.63 5.42
N THR A 40 -6.55 5.36 5.75
CA THR A 40 -6.18 4.95 7.11
C THR A 40 -4.67 5.03 7.35
N GLU A 41 -3.88 4.42 6.47
CA GLU A 41 -2.44 4.23 6.67
C GLU A 41 -1.60 5.34 6.03
N CYS A 42 -2.12 6.01 4.98
CA CYS A 42 -1.36 6.96 4.16
C CYS A 42 -2.14 8.25 3.80
N PRO A 43 -2.86 8.91 4.73
CA PRO A 43 -3.82 9.96 4.40
C PRO A 43 -3.21 11.17 3.68
N LYS A 44 -1.93 11.48 3.93
CA LYS A 44 -1.21 12.56 3.22
C LYS A 44 -1.15 12.34 1.71
N PHE A 45 -1.09 11.09 1.24
CA PHE A 45 -0.99 10.75 -0.18
C PHE A 45 -2.31 10.89 -0.94
N MET A 46 -3.44 10.99 -0.21
CA MET A 46 -4.76 11.28 -0.79
C MET A 46 -4.98 12.77 -1.09
N THR A 47 -4.12 13.66 -0.59
CA THR A 47 -4.24 15.11 -0.83
C THR A 47 -3.82 15.52 -2.25
N LYS A 48 -2.90 14.78 -2.86
CA LYS A 48 -2.32 15.08 -4.17
C LYS A 48 -2.91 14.23 -5.30
N LYS A 49 -3.51 13.10 -4.96
CA LYS A 49 -3.86 12.05 -5.93
C LYS A 49 -5.02 11.20 -5.42
N ASP A 50 -6.06 11.05 -6.24
CA ASP A 50 -7.23 10.26 -5.88
C ASP A 50 -6.97 8.74 -5.98
N VAL A 51 -7.86 7.96 -5.36
CA VAL A 51 -7.75 6.49 -5.33
C VAL A 51 -7.83 5.85 -6.72
N GLY A 52 -8.56 6.43 -7.68
CA GLY A 52 -8.64 5.89 -9.04
C GLY A 52 -7.30 5.97 -9.76
N THR A 53 -6.63 7.10 -9.64
CA THR A 53 -5.29 7.32 -10.20
C THR A 53 -4.26 6.44 -9.48
N TRP A 54 -4.39 6.25 -8.15
CA TRP A 54 -3.55 5.30 -7.43
C TRP A 54 -3.76 3.87 -7.91
N PHE A 55 -5.00 3.42 -7.98
CA PHE A 55 -5.33 2.06 -8.39
C PHE A 55 -4.79 1.76 -9.79
N LYS A 56 -5.05 2.65 -10.75
CA LYS A 56 -4.56 2.48 -12.13
C LYS A 56 -3.04 2.41 -12.24
N GLU A 57 -2.30 3.13 -11.38
CA GLU A 57 -0.84 3.05 -11.40
C GLU A 57 -0.28 1.78 -10.74
N LEU A 58 -1.02 1.19 -9.80
CA LEU A 58 -0.57 0.06 -9.01
C LEU A 58 -1.01 -1.28 -9.60
N ASP A 59 -2.16 -1.34 -10.26
CA ASP A 59 -2.72 -2.50 -10.95
C ASP A 59 -1.98 -2.69 -12.29
N ILE A 60 -0.78 -3.26 -12.23
CA ILE A 60 0.17 -3.34 -13.35
C ILE A 60 -0.30 -4.38 -14.37
N ASN A 61 -0.87 -5.48 -13.88
CA ASN A 61 -1.39 -6.54 -14.73
C ASN A 61 -2.82 -6.29 -15.21
N GLU A 62 -3.46 -5.20 -14.76
CA GLU A 62 -4.82 -4.77 -15.11
C GLU A 62 -5.90 -5.83 -14.79
N ASP A 63 -5.72 -6.59 -13.71
CA ASP A 63 -6.65 -7.66 -13.31
C ASP A 63 -7.79 -7.18 -12.40
N GLY A 64 -7.78 -5.90 -12.01
CA GLY A 64 -8.81 -5.28 -11.19
C GLY A 64 -8.61 -5.52 -9.68
N ALA A 65 -7.43 -5.99 -9.26
CA ALA A 65 -7.01 -6.05 -7.88
C ALA A 65 -5.50 -5.76 -7.75
N LEU A 66 -5.04 -5.46 -6.53
CA LEU A 66 -3.62 -5.39 -6.23
C LEU A 66 -3.18 -6.64 -5.50
N ASN A 67 -2.24 -7.37 -6.09
CA ASN A 67 -1.52 -8.43 -5.38
C ASN A 67 -0.41 -7.85 -4.49
N PHE A 68 0.32 -8.71 -3.76
CA PHE A 68 1.34 -8.24 -2.82
C PHE A 68 2.51 -7.51 -3.51
N GLN A 69 2.92 -7.96 -4.70
CA GLN A 69 3.99 -7.30 -5.46
C GLN A 69 3.57 -5.88 -5.90
N GLU A 70 2.33 -5.72 -6.33
CA GLU A 70 1.77 -4.42 -6.69
C GLU A 70 1.60 -3.50 -5.49
N PHE A 71 1.18 -4.03 -4.34
CA PHE A 71 1.18 -3.33 -3.08
C PHE A 71 2.59 -2.84 -2.68
N LEU A 72 3.64 -3.62 -2.89
CA LEU A 72 5.01 -3.17 -2.61
C LEU A 72 5.42 -1.95 -3.44
N SER A 73 4.82 -1.74 -4.62
CA SER A 73 5.03 -0.52 -5.41
C SER A 73 4.50 0.73 -4.69
N LEU A 74 3.39 0.61 -3.96
CA LEU A 74 2.91 1.67 -3.07
C LEU A 74 3.91 1.91 -1.93
N VAL A 75 4.37 0.83 -1.27
CA VAL A 75 5.33 0.92 -0.15
C VAL A 75 6.61 1.63 -0.57
N ILE A 76 7.15 1.32 -1.76
CA ILE A 76 8.33 1.99 -2.30
C ILE A 76 8.06 3.49 -2.50
N LYS A 77 6.94 3.85 -3.14
CA LYS A 77 6.58 5.27 -3.38
C LYS A 77 6.41 6.04 -2.06
N VAL A 78 5.74 5.44 -1.07
CA VAL A 78 5.54 6.03 0.26
C VAL A 78 6.86 6.16 1.01
N GLY A 79 7.69 5.11 1.01
CA GLY A 79 8.99 5.07 1.67
C GLY A 79 9.96 6.12 1.12
N LEU A 80 10.00 6.29 -0.20
CA LEU A 80 10.80 7.33 -0.85
C LEU A 80 10.34 8.73 -0.43
N ALA A 81 9.04 9.00 -0.49
CA ALA A 81 8.49 10.30 -0.09
C ALA A 81 8.68 10.58 1.41
N ALA A 82 8.54 9.57 2.28
CA ALA A 82 8.81 9.70 3.70
C ALA A 82 10.29 9.96 3.98
N HIS A 83 11.19 9.30 3.26
CA HIS A 83 12.62 9.54 3.33
C HIS A 83 12.99 10.96 2.85
N GLU A 84 12.38 11.46 1.78
CA GLU A 84 12.57 12.86 1.37
C GLU A 84 12.04 13.84 2.42
N ASP A 85 10.89 13.57 3.03
CA ASP A 85 10.27 14.44 4.04
C ASP A 85 11.15 14.64 5.29
N ILE A 86 11.92 13.62 5.72
CA ILE A 86 12.82 13.76 6.88
C ILE A 86 14.03 14.66 6.63
N HIS A 87 14.35 14.97 5.36
CA HIS A 87 15.44 15.86 4.97
C HIS A 87 14.96 17.27 4.62
N LYS A 88 13.66 17.57 4.75
CA LYS A 88 13.12 18.91 4.53
C LYS A 88 13.34 19.76 5.79
N GLU A 89 14.09 20.84 5.63
CA GLU A 89 14.27 21.89 6.66
C GLU A 89 12.97 22.63 6.98
#